data_AF-G2FMU1-F1
#
_entry.id   AF-G2FMU1-F1
#
_cell.length_a   1.000
_cell.length_b   1.000
_cell.length_c   1.000
_cell.angle_alpha   90.00
_cell.angle_beta   90.00
_cell.angle_gamma   90.00
#
_symmetry.space_group_name_H-M   'P 1'
#
loop_
_entity.id
_entity.type
_entity.pdbx_description
1 polymer ?
#
loop_
_entity_poly.entity_id
_entity_poly.type
_entity_poly.pdbx_seq_one_letter_code
_entity_poly.pdbx_strand_id
1 'polypeptide(L)' 'MLDVSVQAQILNLLKVNKGHNLSMLYISHDLEIIRAICNRVAVMRRGKIVEMGTVDEVFENPQHEYTKHILASNLEV' A
#
# COMPACT_ATOMS: atom_id res chain seq x y z
N MET A 1 -0.39 -4.76 -15.97
CA MET A 1 -1.06 -5.55 -14.93
C MET A 1 -0.41 -6.92 -14.91
N LEU A 2 0.15 -7.31 -13.77
CA LEU A 2 0.49 -8.69 -13.46
C LEU A 2 -0.65 -9.19 -12.59
N ASP A 3 -1.22 -10.34 -12.94
CA ASP A 3 -2.45 -10.90 -12.36
C ASP A 3 -2.43 -10.87 -10.82
N VAL A 4 -3.48 -10.33 -10.20
CA VAL A 4 -3.61 -10.14 -8.75
C VAL A 4 -3.47 -11.46 -7.99
N SER A 5 -3.86 -12.57 -8.65
CA SER A 5 -3.71 -13.93 -8.11
C SER A 5 -2.25 -14.40 -8.01
N VAL A 6 -1.41 -14.06 -9.00
CA VAL A 6 0.01 -14.42 -9.02
C VAL A 6 0.81 -13.58 -8.03
N GLN A 7 0.44 -12.29 -7.88
CA GLN A 7 1.07 -11.42 -6.89
C GLN A 7 0.84 -11.93 -5.47
N ALA A 8 -0.38 -12.37 -5.13
CA ALA A 8 -0.69 -12.91 -3.81
C ALA A 8 0.12 -14.18 -3.47
N GLN A 9 0.36 -15.06 -4.44
CA GLN A 9 1.16 -16.28 -4.24
C GLN A 9 2.65 -15.95 -4.01
N ILE A 10 3.22 -15.03 -4.79
CA ILE A 10 4.61 -14.55 -4.59
C ILE A 10 4.75 -13.87 -3.22
N LEU A 11 3.76 -13.06 -2.83
CA LEU A 11 3.74 -12.37 -1.55
C LEU A 11 3.63 -13.34 -0.36
N ASN A 12 2.87 -14.43 -0.50
CA ASN A 12 2.78 -15.45 0.55
C ASN A 12 4.10 -16.22 0.70
N LEU A 13 4.78 -16.54 -0.42
CA LEU A 13 6.12 -17.11 -0.39
C LEU A 13 7.13 -16.18 0.30
N LEU A 14 7.02 -14.87 0.09
CA LEU A 14 7.90 -13.88 0.75
C LEU A 14 7.56 -13.68 2.24
N LYS A 15 6.30 -13.86 2.66
CA LYS A 15 5.90 -13.81 4.08
C LYS A 15 6.50 -14.94 4.93
N VAL A 16 6.77 -16.12 4.34
CA VAL A 16 7.49 -17.22 5.03
C VAL A 16 8.91 -16.78 5.43
N ASN A 17 9.49 -15.83 4.70
CA ASN A 17 10.81 -15.26 4.97
C ASN A 17 10.82 -14.09 5.96
N LYS A 18 9.73 -13.81 6.69
CA LYS A 18 9.71 -12.75 7.73
C LYS A 18 10.75 -12.93 8.84
N GLY A 19 11.38 -14.11 8.96
CA GLY A 19 12.52 -14.37 9.85
C GLY A 19 13.89 -13.94 9.28
N HIS A 20 13.97 -13.59 8.00
CA HIS A 20 15.16 -13.04 7.36
C HIS A 20 14.97 -11.52 7.27
N ASN A 21 15.94 -10.73 7.75
CA ASN A 21 15.96 -9.26 7.76
C ASN A 21 15.84 -8.65 6.34
N LEU A 22 14.65 -8.74 5.73
CA LEU A 22 14.33 -8.30 4.38
C LEU A 22 13.47 -7.05 4.44
N SER A 23 13.89 -6.02 3.71
CA SER A 23 13.07 -4.85 3.41
C SER A 23 12.51 -4.99 2.00
N MET A 24 11.21 -4.78 1.84
CA MET A 24 10.52 -4.86 0.55
C MET A 24 9.84 -3.53 0.25
N LEU A 25 10.02 -3.05 -0.98
CA LEU A 25 9.28 -1.90 -1.52
C LEU A 25 8.23 -2.42 -2.50
N TYR A 26 6.97 -2.14 -2.20
CA TYR A 26 5.85 -2.48 -3.06
C TYR A 26 5.25 -1.21 -3.68
N ILE A 27 5.03 -1.23 -4.99
CA ILE A 27 4.46 -0.11 -5.74
C ILE A 27 3.18 -0.62 -6.41
N SER A 28 2.05 -0.12 -5.96
CA SER A 28 0.73 -0.45 -6.51
C SER A 28 -0.18 0.76 -6.50
N HIS A 29 -1.21 0.70 -7.33
CA HIS A 29 -2.36 1.62 -7.30
C HIS A 29 -3.55 1.02 -6.54
N ASP A 30 -3.50 -0.28 -6.21
CA ASP A 30 -4.54 -0.98 -5.47
C ASP A 30 -4.30 -0.83 -3.96
N LEU A 31 -5.18 -0.05 -3.33
CA LEU A 31 -5.08 0.29 -1.91
C LEU A 31 -5.45 -0.88 -0.99
N GLU A 32 -6.31 -1.80 -1.41
CA GLU A 32 -6.67 -2.97 -0.59
C GLU A 32 -5.47 -3.91 -0.43
N ILE A 33 -4.74 -4.13 -1.53
CA ILE A 33 -3.51 -4.93 -1.50
C ILE A 33 -2.44 -4.24 -0.64
N ILE A 34 -2.27 -2.92 -0.77
CA ILE A 34 -1.32 -2.17 0.07
C ILE A 34 -1.69 -2.34 1.56
N ARG A 35 -2.97 -2.23 1.91
CA ARG A 35 -3.46 -2.37 3.29
C ARG A 35 -3.19 -3.76 3.87
N ALA A 36 -3.34 -4.83 3.09
CA ALA A 36 -3.17 -6.20 3.56
C ALA A 36 -1.71 -6.65 3.73
N ILE A 37 -0.77 -5.92 3.14
CA ILE A 37 0.60 -6.40 2.94
C ILE A 37 1.66 -5.49 3.53
N CYS A 38 1.49 -4.17 3.39
CA CYS A 38 2.50 -3.20 3.78
C CYS A 38 2.38 -2.80 5.25
N ASN A 39 3.51 -2.44 5.87
CA ASN A 39 3.51 -1.84 7.21
C ASN A 39 3.47 -0.29 7.15
N ARG A 40 4.07 0.27 6.09
CA ARG A 40 4.13 1.71 5.83
C ARG A 40 3.76 1.98 4.38
N VAL A 41 3.21 3.16 4.13
CA VAL A 41 2.81 3.60 2.79
C VAL A 41 3.30 5.02 2.54
N ALA A 42 3.68 5.30 1.29
CA ALA A 42 3.97 6.64 0.80
C ALA A 42 3.07 6.91 -0.40
N VAL A 43 2.28 7.98 -0.34
CA VAL A 43 1.42 8.42 -1.42
C VAL A 43 2.20 9.41 -2.28
N MET A 44 2.23 9.17 -3.58
CA MET A 44 2.93 10.02 -4.53
C MET A 44 1.97 10.69 -5.52
N ARG A 45 2.22 11.95 -5.84
CA ARG A 45 1.53 12.70 -6.89
C ARG A 45 2.52 13.56 -7.66
N ARG A 46 2.50 13.47 -8.99
CA ARG A 46 3.37 14.26 -9.88
C ARG A 46 4.86 14.19 -9.49
N GLY A 47 5.33 12.99 -9.18
CA GLY A 47 6.73 12.74 -8.82
C GLY A 47 7.14 13.23 -7.42
N LYS A 48 6.21 13.63 -6.57
CA LYS A 48 6.48 14.02 -5.17
C LYS A 48 5.73 13.13 -4.20
N ILE A 49 6.38 12.75 -3.11
CA ILE A 49 5.70 12.14 -1.96
C ILE A 49 4.89 13.24 -1.29
N VAL A 50 3.58 13.06 -1.25
CA VAL A 50 2.63 14.02 -0.67
C VAL A 50 2.19 13.62 0.73
N GLU A 51 2.30 12.34 1.07
CA GLU A 51 1.99 11.81 2.40
C GLU A 51 2.76 10.51 2.64
N MET A 52 3.18 10.25 3.87
CA MET A 52 3.86 9.02 4.27
C MET A 52 3.61 8.73 5.74
N GLY A 53 3.31 7.47 6.06
CA GLY A 53 3.04 7.04 7.44
C GLY A 53 2.93 5.53 7.54
N THR A 54 2.49 5.03 8.69
CA THR A 54 1.97 3.67 8.79
C THR A 54 0.72 3.52 7.92
N VAL A 55 0.41 2.29 7.52
CA VAL A 55 -0.82 2.02 6.76
C VAL A 55 -2.04 2.51 7.54
N ASP A 56 -2.11 2.23 8.84
CA ASP A 56 -3.26 2.61 9.68
C ASP A 56 -3.42 4.14 9.75
N GLU A 57 -2.33 4.89 9.96
CA GLU A 57 -2.38 6.36 9.99
C GLU A 57 -2.89 6.96 8.67
N VAL A 58 -2.36 6.48 7.54
CA VAL A 58 -2.68 7.05 6.22
C VAL A 58 -4.08 6.66 5.76
N PHE A 59 -4.59 5.48 6.15
CA PHE A 59 -5.92 5.02 5.74
C PHE A 59 -7.03 5.49 6.69
N GLU A 60 -6.80 5.53 8.01
CA GLU A 60 -7.81 5.91 8.99
C GLU A 60 -7.85 7.42 9.26
N ASN A 61 -6.68 8.08 9.18
CA ASN A 61 -6.57 9.52 9.43
C ASN A 61 -5.69 10.23 8.37
N PRO A 62 -6.08 10.16 7.07
CA PRO A 62 -5.35 10.82 5.99
C PRO A 62 -5.27 12.34 6.22
N GLN A 63 -4.05 12.89 6.18
CA GLN A 63 -3.79 14.31 6.37
C GLN A 63 -3.83 15.09 5.05
N HIS A 64 -3.36 14.50 3.95
CA HIS A 64 -3.27 15.19 2.67
C HIS A 64 -4.58 15.06 1.88
N GLU A 65 -5.09 16.18 1.36
CA GLU A 65 -6.36 16.24 0.59
C GLU A 65 -6.39 15.23 -0.58
N TYR A 66 -5.28 15.09 -1.31
CA TYR A 66 -5.19 14.09 -2.38
C TYR A 66 -5.38 12.64 -1.89
N THR A 67 -4.81 12.30 -0.73
CA THR A 67 -4.98 10.96 -0.14
C THR A 67 -6.42 10.73 0.26
N LYS A 68 -7.07 11.73 0.87
CA LYS A 68 -8.52 11.70 1.17
C LYS A 68 -9.35 11.44 -0.09
N HIS A 69 -9.04 12.14 -1.19
CA HIS A 69 -9.74 11.93 -2.45
C HIS A 69 -9.58 10.51 -3.00
N ILE A 70 -8.36 9.95 -2.99
CA ILE A 70 -8.14 8.59 -3.49
C ILE A 70 -8.88 7.57 -2.60
N LEU A 71 -8.80 7.72 -1.27
CA LEU A 71 -9.47 6.82 -0.33
C LEU A 71 -10.98 6.89 -0.49
N ALA A 72 -11.55 8.08 -0.59
CA ALA A 72 -12.99 8.25 -0.82
C ALA A 72 -13.46 7.59 -2.13
N SER A 73 -12.65 7.65 -3.20
CA SER A 73 -12.99 7.01 -4.48
C SER A 73 -12.77 5.49 -4.52
N ASN A 74 -12.01 4.91 -3.59
CA ASN A 74 -11.72 3.47 -3.57
C ASN A 74 -12.42 2.71 -2.43
N LEU A 75 -12.94 3.38 -1.40
CA LEU A 75 -13.69 2.78 -0.29
C LEU A 75 -15.21 2.87 -0.46
N GLU A 76 -15.71 3.40 -1.58
CA GLU A 76 -17.12 3.26 -1.97
C GLU A 76 -17.32 1.91 -2.69
N VAL A 77 -17.61 0.85 -1.91
CA VAL A 77 -18.44 -0.34 -2.21
C VAL A 77 -18.40 -1.29 -1.00
#